data_AF-A0A4U1YVB2-F1
#
_entry.id   AF-A0A4U1YVB2-F1
#
_cell.length_a   1.000
_cell.length_b   1.000
_cell.length_c   1.000
_cell.angle_alpha   90.00
_cell.angle_beta   90.00
_cell.angle_gamma   90.00
#
_symmetry.space_group_name_H-M   'P 1'
#
loop_
_entity.id
_entity.type
_entity.pdbx_description
1 polymer ?
#
loop_
_entity_poly.entity_id
_entity_poly.type
_entity_poly.pdbx_seq_one_letter_code
_entity_poly.pdbx_strand_id
1 'polypeptide(L)'
;MDSILAMTDFVEALSLEGGSLGHSDFRILVEYKSSLRNVTEITTATFIRNGYNDGEIKLAENGELNSDNYHMDFTPSYQVYAFNSEECTLIITGSSGKMGGNYKVKLKKI
;
A
#
# COMPACT_ATOMS: atom_id res chain seq x y z
N MET A 1 0.42 -16.71 -2.16
CA MET A 1 -0.58 -15.90 -1.43
C MET A 1 -1.09 -14.88 -2.41
N ASP A 2 -2.40 -14.80 -2.59
CA ASP A 2 -3.01 -13.91 -3.58
C ASP A 2 -2.93 -12.46 -3.07
N SER A 3 -2.35 -11.55 -3.85
CA SER A 3 -2.24 -10.13 -3.49
C SER A 3 -3.61 -9.51 -3.19
N ILE A 4 -4.66 -9.94 -3.91
CA ILE A 4 -6.02 -9.44 -3.71
C ILE A 4 -6.54 -9.87 -2.34
N LEU A 5 -6.33 -11.14 -1.97
CA LEU A 5 -6.72 -11.67 -0.66
C LEU A 5 -5.99 -10.94 0.48
N ALA A 6 -4.67 -10.74 0.35
CA ALA A 6 -3.90 -10.00 1.35
C ALA A 6 -4.41 -8.56 1.54
N MET A 7 -4.75 -7.88 0.44
CA MET A 7 -5.39 -6.58 0.53
C MET A 7 -6.76 -6.69 1.22
N THR A 8 -7.55 -7.75 0.95
CA THR A 8 -8.89 -7.96 1.51
C THR A 8 -8.84 -8.11 3.00
N ASP A 9 -7.99 -9.01 3.48
CA ASP A 9 -7.79 -9.22 4.90
C ASP A 9 -7.32 -7.93 5.59
N PHE A 10 -6.46 -7.14 4.94
CA PHE A 10 -6.02 -5.85 5.49
C PHE A 10 -7.15 -4.82 5.54
N VAL A 11 -7.89 -4.62 4.45
CA VAL A 11 -9.01 -3.68 4.41
C VAL A 11 -10.10 -4.10 5.38
N GLU A 12 -10.40 -5.39 5.52
CA GLU A 12 -11.32 -5.89 6.55
C GLU A 12 -10.79 -5.61 7.96
N ALA A 13 -9.51 -5.83 8.23
CA ALA A 13 -8.90 -5.46 9.52
C ALA A 13 -8.96 -3.95 9.81
N LEU A 14 -8.92 -3.10 8.78
CA LEU A 14 -9.14 -1.65 8.91
C LEU A 14 -10.64 -1.31 9.10
N SER A 15 -11.52 -1.94 8.33
CA SER A 15 -12.97 -1.67 8.25
C SER A 15 -13.82 -2.39 9.29
N LEU A 16 -13.28 -3.36 10.04
CA LEU A 16 -13.93 -3.93 11.23
C LEU A 16 -14.24 -2.85 12.30
N GLU A 17 -13.75 -1.62 12.12
CA GLU A 17 -14.11 -0.42 12.89
C GLU A 17 -15.05 0.57 12.17
N GLY A 18 -15.54 0.27 10.96
CA GLY A 18 -16.67 0.95 10.30
C GLY A 18 -16.43 1.46 8.87
N GLY A 19 -17.35 1.14 7.95
CA GLY A 19 -17.64 1.95 6.75
C GLY A 19 -17.44 1.30 5.37
N SER A 20 -18.28 1.74 4.41
CA SER A 20 -18.74 1.12 3.14
C SER A 20 -17.72 0.61 2.11
N LEU A 21 -18.15 -0.43 1.38
CA LEU A 21 -17.49 -1.08 0.23
C LEU A 21 -17.56 -0.24 -1.05
N GLY A 22 -16.42 -0.10 -1.75
CA GLY A 22 -16.32 0.44 -3.11
C GLY A 22 -14.92 0.98 -3.39
N HIS A 23 -14.53 2.04 -2.66
CA HIS A 23 -13.17 2.53 -2.50
C HIS A 23 -13.03 2.96 -1.03
N SER A 24 -11.90 2.68 -0.41
CA SER A 24 -11.70 3.02 1.00
C SER A 24 -10.43 3.84 1.17
N ASP A 25 -10.60 5.06 1.67
CA ASP A 25 -9.52 5.98 1.98
C ASP A 25 -9.18 5.89 3.47
N PHE A 26 -7.94 5.51 3.78
CA PHE A 26 -7.48 5.41 5.15
C PHE A 26 -6.23 6.25 5.37
N ARG A 27 -6.18 6.94 6.50
CA ARG A 27 -4.95 7.56 6.96
C ARG A 27 -4.06 6.46 7.55
N ILE A 28 -2.87 6.31 7.00
CA ILE A 28 -1.96 5.19 7.32
C ILE A 28 -0.53 5.70 7.48
N LEU A 29 0.27 4.96 8.25
CA LEU A 29 1.72 5.11 8.29
C LEU A 29 2.34 4.29 7.17
N VAL A 30 3.13 4.94 6.33
CA VAL A 30 3.85 4.35 5.21
C VAL A 30 5.33 4.29 5.53
N GLU A 31 5.90 3.09 5.60
CA GLU A 31 7.35 2.89 5.62
C GLU A 31 7.81 2.37 4.26
N TYR A 32 8.44 3.24 3.46
CA TYR A 32 8.95 2.90 2.14
C TYR A 32 10.46 2.69 2.21
N LYS A 33 10.92 1.50 1.79
CA LYS A 33 12.35 1.18 1.68
C LYS A 33 12.72 0.77 0.27
N SER A 34 13.75 1.41 -0.27
CA SER A 34 14.36 1.05 -1.56
C SER A 34 15.87 1.15 -1.45
N SER A 35 16.60 0.65 -2.46
CA SER A 35 18.05 0.77 -2.50
C SER A 35 18.54 2.22 -2.62
N LEU A 36 17.72 3.11 -3.21
CA LEU A 36 18.11 4.50 -3.44
C LEU A 36 17.73 5.43 -2.28
N ARG A 37 16.60 5.16 -1.62
CA ARG A 37 15.98 6.08 -0.66
C ARG A 37 14.98 5.37 0.24
N ASN A 38 14.77 5.92 1.41
CA ASN A 38 13.81 5.43 2.40
C ASN A 38 13.02 6.61 2.94
N VAL A 39 11.73 6.41 3.22
CA VAL A 39 10.88 7.43 3.83
C VAL A 39 9.88 6.76 4.77
N THR A 40 9.56 7.43 5.87
CA THR A 40 8.49 7.03 6.78
C THR A 40 7.57 8.22 6.98
N GLU A 41 6.36 8.15 6.43
CA GLU A 41 5.41 9.27 6.42
C GLU A 41 3.98 8.80 6.67
N ILE A 42 3.16 9.67 7.28
CA ILE A 42 1.72 9.43 7.41
C ILE A 42 1.03 10.07 6.22
N THR A 43 0.25 9.30 5.47
CA THR A 43 -0.52 9.81 4.34
C THR A 43 -1.88 9.10 4.21
N THR A 44 -2.68 9.53 3.25
CA THR A 44 -3.92 8.83 2.87
C THR A 44 -3.61 7.77 1.83
N ALA A 45 -4.11 6.56 2.04
CA ALA A 45 -4.10 5.48 1.06
C ALA A 45 -5.51 5.14 0.62
N THR A 46 -5.71 5.09 -0.70
CA THR A 46 -6.95 4.67 -1.35
C THR A 46 -6.81 3.22 -1.79
N PHE A 47 -7.70 2.36 -1.31
CA PHE A 47 -7.79 0.96 -1.71
C PHE A 47 -8.95 0.78 -2.69
N ILE A 48 -8.68 0.29 -3.89
CA ILE A 48 -9.67 0.17 -4.95
C ILE A 48 -10.31 -1.23 -4.94
N ARG A 49 -11.65 -1.28 -4.83
CA ARG A 49 -12.46 -2.51 -4.69
C ARG A 49 -13.62 -2.58 -5.69
N ASN A 50 -13.38 -2.17 -6.93
CA ASN A 50 -14.43 -2.05 -7.95
C ASN A 50 -14.44 -3.19 -9.00
N GLY A 51 -13.74 -4.29 -8.74
CA GLY A 51 -13.65 -5.46 -9.63
C GLY A 51 -12.69 -5.29 -10.81
N TYR A 52 -12.72 -4.15 -11.51
CA TYR A 52 -11.85 -3.92 -12.69
C TYR A 52 -10.40 -3.58 -12.29
N ASN A 53 -10.25 -2.68 -11.31
CA ASN A 53 -8.96 -2.27 -10.74
C ASN A 53 -8.81 -2.81 -9.31
N ASP A 54 -9.46 -3.93 -9.00
CA ASP A 54 -9.40 -4.51 -7.67
C ASP A 54 -7.96 -4.88 -7.31
N GLY A 55 -7.55 -4.51 -6.10
CA GLY A 55 -6.15 -4.65 -5.69
C GLY A 55 -5.28 -3.42 -5.92
N GLU A 56 -5.77 -2.37 -6.59
CA GLU A 56 -4.97 -1.15 -6.72
C GLU A 56 -4.93 -0.37 -5.39
N ILE A 57 -3.74 0.13 -5.07
CA ILE A 57 -3.48 0.96 -3.90
C ILE A 57 -2.83 2.25 -4.37
N LYS A 58 -3.40 3.38 -3.97
CA LYS A 58 -2.87 4.70 -4.30
C LYS A 58 -2.52 5.45 -3.02
N LEU A 59 -1.34 6.04 -2.99
CA LEU A 59 -0.89 6.88 -1.88
C LEU A 59 -1.03 8.34 -2.28
N ALA A 60 -1.53 9.17 -1.36
CA ALA A 60 -1.46 10.61 -1.51
C ALA A 60 -0.03 11.09 -1.24
N GLU A 61 0.40 12.12 -1.97
CA GLU A 61 1.70 12.73 -1.73
C GLU A 61 1.71 13.48 -0.39
N ASN A 62 2.80 13.33 0.36
CA ASN A 62 3.02 14.09 1.59
C ASN A 62 4.52 14.17 1.89
N GLY A 63 5.04 15.39 2.04
CA GLY A 63 6.45 15.62 2.37
C GLY A 63 7.41 14.98 1.35
N GLU A 64 8.29 14.10 1.83
CA GLU A 64 9.25 13.38 0.99
C GLU A 64 8.61 12.24 0.17
N LEU A 65 7.44 11.76 0.60
CA LEU A 65 6.67 10.74 -0.12
C LEU A 65 5.91 11.40 -1.29
N ASN A 66 6.59 11.52 -2.44
CA ASN A 66 6.03 12.10 -3.67
C ASN A 66 6.36 11.25 -4.90
N SER A 67 5.65 11.51 -6.00
CA SER A 67 5.77 10.78 -7.26
C SER A 67 7.07 11.03 -8.02
N ASP A 68 7.84 12.07 -7.74
CA ASP A 68 9.19 12.22 -8.31
C ASP A 68 10.12 11.15 -7.74
N ASN A 69 9.96 10.86 -6.44
CA ASN A 69 10.89 10.05 -5.68
C ASN A 69 10.45 8.59 -5.52
N TYR A 70 9.15 8.33 -5.43
CA TYR A 70 8.59 7.03 -5.07
C TYR A 70 7.53 6.57 -6.08
N HIS A 71 7.15 5.30 -6.03
CA HIS A 71 5.90 4.85 -6.67
C HIS A 71 4.74 5.15 -5.75
N MET A 72 3.73 5.83 -6.28
CA MET A 72 2.53 6.23 -5.53
C MET A 72 1.33 5.34 -5.84
N ASP A 73 1.38 4.63 -6.97
CA ASP A 73 0.36 3.67 -7.39
C ASP A 73 0.96 2.26 -7.40
N PHE A 74 0.21 1.31 -6.83
CA PHE A 74 0.55 -0.10 -6.81
C PHE A 74 -0.59 -0.91 -7.40
N THR A 75 -0.23 -1.92 -8.18
CA THR A 75 -1.16 -2.86 -8.79
C THR A 75 -0.65 -4.30 -8.62
N PRO A 76 -1.54 -5.27 -8.36
CA PRO A 76 -1.15 -6.68 -8.24
C PRO A 76 -0.44 -7.24 -9.48
N SER A 77 -0.58 -6.57 -10.63
CA SER A 77 0.10 -6.94 -11.88
C SER A 77 1.61 -6.77 -11.83
N TYR A 78 2.11 -5.84 -11.00
CA TYR A 78 3.55 -5.52 -10.91
C TYR A 78 4.12 -5.70 -9.50
N GLN A 79 3.26 -5.76 -8.49
CA GLN A 79 3.66 -5.87 -7.10
C GLN A 79 2.99 -7.07 -6.41
N VAL A 80 3.71 -7.63 -5.44
CA VAL A 80 3.22 -8.71 -4.57
C VAL A 80 2.86 -8.13 -3.22
N TYR A 81 1.66 -8.46 -2.74
CA TYR A 81 1.18 -8.03 -1.43
C TYR A 81 1.17 -9.20 -0.45
N ALA A 82 1.46 -8.90 0.81
CA ALA A 82 1.36 -9.84 1.92
C ALA A 82 0.84 -9.10 3.15
N PHE A 83 -0.17 -9.67 3.81
CA PHE A 83 -0.73 -9.09 5.02
C PHE A 83 -0.13 -9.79 6.24
N ASN A 84 0.37 -8.99 7.19
CA ASN A 84 0.74 -9.44 8.52
C ASN A 84 -0.38 -9.03 9.50
N SER A 85 -1.18 -10.01 9.92
CA SER A 85 -2.31 -9.79 10.83
C SER A 85 -1.87 -9.47 12.26
N GLU A 86 -0.70 -9.94 12.71
CA GLU A 86 -0.20 -9.66 14.07
C GLU A 86 0.19 -8.18 14.22
N GLU A 87 0.79 -7.61 13.18
CA GLU A 87 1.22 -6.20 13.15
C GLU A 87 0.20 -5.28 12.46
N CYS A 88 -0.96 -5.80 12.04
CA CYS A 88 -1.93 -5.11 11.18
C CYS A 88 -1.23 -4.29 10.07
N THR A 89 -0.37 -4.96 9.31
CA THR A 89 0.53 -4.33 8.32
C THR A 89 0.38 -4.99 6.97
N LEU A 90 0.06 -4.20 5.94
CA LEU A 90 0.15 -4.65 4.55
C LEU A 90 1.54 -4.38 4.00
N ILE A 91 2.19 -5.41 3.47
CA ILE A 91 3.53 -5.36 2.91
C ILE A 91 3.40 -5.47 1.40
N ILE A 92 3.83 -4.43 0.69
CA ILE A 92 3.91 -4.38 -0.77
C ILE A 92 5.36 -4.54 -1.17
N THR A 93 5.65 -5.41 -2.13
CA THR A 93 6.98 -5.61 -2.68
C THR A 93 6.96 -5.54 -4.19
N GLY A 94 8.03 -4.98 -4.76
CA GLY A 94 8.20 -4.90 -6.21
C GLY A 94 9.65 -4.65 -6.56
N SER A 95 9.91 -4.52 -7.85
CA SER A 95 11.23 -4.18 -8.40
C SER A 95 11.08 -3.18 -9.53
N SER A 96 11.91 -2.13 -9.54
CA SER A 96 11.90 -1.16 -10.64
C SER A 96 13.23 -0.41 -10.74
N GLY A 97 13.58 0.02 -11.96
CA GLY A 97 14.75 0.89 -12.18
C GLY A 97 14.65 2.20 -11.41
N LYS A 98 13.45 2.80 -11.30
CA LYS A 98 13.21 4.03 -10.53
C LYS A 98 13.59 3.89 -9.05
N MET A 99 13.41 2.70 -8.48
CA MET A 99 13.75 2.39 -7.08
C MET A 99 15.16 1.80 -6.93
N GLY A 100 15.94 1.69 -8.02
CA GLY A 100 17.25 1.06 -8.01
C GLY A 100 17.22 -0.45 -7.76
N GLY A 101 16.13 -1.12 -8.10
CA GLY A 101 15.92 -2.55 -7.89
C GLY A 101 14.73 -2.83 -6.97
N ASN A 102 14.92 -3.77 -6.04
CA ASN A 102 13.86 -4.23 -5.15
C ASN A 102 13.49 -3.17 -4.13
N TYR A 103 12.20 -3.02 -3.89
CA TYR A 103 11.66 -2.13 -2.87
C TYR A 103 10.57 -2.82 -2.05
N LYS A 104 10.34 -2.28 -0.86
CA LYS A 104 9.34 -2.75 0.10
C LYS A 104 8.62 -1.55 0.69
N VAL A 105 7.29 -1.59 0.66
CA VAL A 105 6.43 -0.59 1.28
C VAL A 105 5.62 -1.30 2.36
N LYS A 106 5.62 -0.76 3.58
CA LYS A 106 4.75 -1.23 4.65
C LYS A 106 3.68 -0.18 4.89
N LEU A 107 2.42 -0.60 4.83
CA LEU A 107 1.26 0.23 5.16
C LEU A 107 0.72 -0.25 6.50
N LYS A 108 0.68 0.65 7.48
CA LYS A 108 0.28 0.35 8.86
C LYS A 108 -0.88 1.22 9.28
N LYS A 109 -1.84 0.61 9.99
CA LYS A 109 -2.88 1.36 10.68
C LYS A 109 -2.24 2.26 11.75
N ILE A 110 -2.75 3.48 11.90
CA ILE A 110 -2.39 4.42 12.98
C ILE A 110 -3.41 4.38 14.12
#